data_AF-A8TRA8-F1
#
_entry.id   AF-A8TRA8-F1
#
_cell.length_a   1.000
_cell.length_b   1.000
_cell.length_c   1.000
_cell.angle_alpha   90.00
_cell.angle_beta   90.00
_cell.angle_gamma   90.00
#
_symmetry.space_group_name_H-M   'P 1'
#
loop_
_entity.id
_entity.type
_entity.pdbx_description
1 polymer ?
#
loop_
_entity_poly.entity_id
_entity_poly.type
_entity_poly.pdbx_seq_one_letter_code
_entity_poly.pdbx_strand_id
1 'polypeptide(L)'
;MTRELTGRDLHEAARKLKLSQKDIAKATGLSIRTVNRVFNALGPVDVRQSTLDTIAKVVGIGTSPEGHIPDPLVVIDLPPSKLLTARNDLPDLFAMLEIASYTRQKAAMLEQMAKVNVHRTTSVSVRDNDLYFDWIGDGIRWAGNHVKGSRVFDLADAAVARAAAERYWKALITNDPVFQYVRTPLGLEFMALTIATDTRTLPGLVTITALGRPQF
;
A
#
# COMPACT_ATOMS: atom_id res chain seq x y z
N MET A 1 -18.40 13.33 -25.28
CA MET A 1 -18.06 14.52 -24.47
C MET A 1 -18.36 14.18 -23.03
N THR A 2 -17.35 13.90 -22.23
CA THR A 2 -17.47 13.51 -20.83
C THR A 2 -17.78 14.76 -20.01
N ARG A 3 -18.95 14.81 -19.36
CA ARG A 3 -19.32 15.93 -18.49
C ARG A 3 -18.49 15.85 -17.21
N GLU A 4 -17.68 16.87 -16.94
CA GLU A 4 -16.89 16.94 -15.70
C GLU A 4 -17.80 17.12 -14.47
N LEU A 5 -17.57 16.32 -13.44
CA LEU A 5 -18.35 16.38 -12.19
C LEU A 5 -17.94 17.61 -11.37
N THR A 6 -18.95 18.29 -10.82
CA THR A 6 -18.76 19.44 -9.92
C THR A 6 -19.16 19.10 -8.49
N GLY A 7 -18.73 19.92 -7.52
CA GLY A 7 -19.17 19.80 -6.13
C GLY A 7 -20.70 19.90 -5.98
N ARG A 8 -21.36 20.67 -6.85
CA ARG A 8 -22.82 20.79 -6.91
C ARG A 8 -23.49 19.47 -7.33
N ASP A 9 -22.98 18.79 -8.34
CA ASP A 9 -23.54 17.50 -8.79
C ASP A 9 -23.46 16.46 -7.66
N LEU A 10 -22.33 16.43 -6.93
CA LEU A 10 -22.13 15.56 -5.77
C LEU A 10 -23.08 15.90 -4.61
N HIS A 11 -23.31 17.18 -4.34
CA HIS A 11 -24.28 17.64 -3.33
C HIS A 11 -25.71 17.21 -3.66
N GLU A 12 -26.13 17.37 -4.92
CA GLU A 12 -27.47 16.97 -5.35
C GLU A 12 -27.69 15.46 -5.24
N ALA A 13 -26.68 14.65 -5.59
CA ALA A 13 -26.75 13.20 -5.49
C ALA A 13 -26.72 12.70 -4.04
N ALA A 14 -25.83 13.23 -3.20
CA ALA A 14 -25.79 12.92 -1.77
C ALA A 14 -27.13 13.25 -1.07
N ARG A 15 -27.76 14.38 -1.46
CA ARG A 15 -29.07 14.78 -0.94
C ARG A 15 -30.17 13.76 -1.27
N LYS A 16 -30.18 13.22 -2.50
CA LYS A 16 -31.16 12.19 -2.91
C LYS A 16 -31.04 10.92 -2.06
N LEU A 17 -29.82 10.57 -1.67
CA LEU A 17 -29.53 9.39 -0.84
C LEU A 17 -29.55 9.67 0.67
N LYS A 18 -29.84 10.92 1.09
CA LYS A 18 -29.80 11.36 2.50
C LYS A 18 -28.47 11.08 3.21
N LEU A 19 -27.36 11.13 2.47
CA LEU A 19 -26.02 10.92 3.01
C LEU A 19 -25.39 12.25 3.44
N SER A 20 -24.81 12.28 4.65
CA SER A 20 -23.94 13.39 5.05
C SER A 20 -22.53 13.21 4.51
N GLN A 21 -21.75 14.30 4.43
CA GLN A 21 -20.33 14.24 4.08
C GLN A 21 -19.53 13.34 5.05
N LYS A 22 -19.99 13.22 6.30
CA LYS A 22 -19.40 12.33 7.31
C LYS A 22 -19.65 10.86 7.00
N ASP A 23 -20.86 10.53 6.54
CA ASP A 23 -21.21 9.17 6.12
C ASP A 23 -20.44 8.78 4.86
N ILE A 24 -20.26 9.71 3.94
CA ILE A 24 -19.46 9.52 2.72
C ILE A 24 -17.98 9.31 3.08
N ALA A 25 -17.41 10.11 3.98
CA ALA A 25 -16.03 9.91 4.45
C ALA A 25 -15.84 8.52 5.08
N LYS A 26 -16.81 8.09 5.90
CA LYS A 26 -16.79 6.76 6.51
C LYS A 26 -16.90 5.65 5.46
N ALA A 27 -17.80 5.77 4.49
CA ALA A 27 -18.03 4.77 3.45
C ALA A 27 -16.88 4.66 2.44
N THR A 28 -16.17 5.76 2.19
CA THR A 28 -15.06 5.84 1.23
C THR A 28 -13.69 5.57 1.88
N GLY A 29 -13.58 5.61 3.21
CA GLY A 29 -12.29 5.56 3.92
C GLY A 29 -11.45 6.83 3.74
N LEU A 30 -11.99 7.88 3.13
CA LEU A 30 -11.31 9.15 2.91
C LEU A 30 -11.43 10.05 4.14
N SER A 31 -10.48 10.98 4.29
CA SER A 31 -10.57 12.00 5.34
C SER A 31 -11.77 12.92 5.09
N ILE A 32 -12.45 13.34 6.17
CA ILE A 32 -13.57 14.30 6.07
C ILE A 32 -13.14 15.62 5.40
N ARG A 33 -11.87 16.01 5.58
CA ARG A 33 -11.28 17.19 4.93
C ARG A 33 -11.22 17.03 3.42
N THR A 34 -10.85 15.84 2.94
CA THR A 34 -10.82 15.51 1.50
C THR A 34 -12.23 15.56 0.92
N VAL A 35 -13.21 14.96 1.59
CA VAL A 35 -14.62 14.99 1.15
C VAL A 35 -15.16 16.41 1.11
N ASN A 36 -14.96 17.20 2.17
CA ASN A 36 -15.42 18.60 2.20
C ASN A 36 -14.79 19.44 1.08
N ARG A 37 -13.49 19.25 0.79
CA ARG A 37 -12.81 19.94 -0.31
C ARG A 37 -13.44 19.63 -1.67
N VAL A 38 -13.78 18.35 -1.89
CA VAL A 38 -14.40 17.88 -3.15
C VAL A 38 -15.80 18.46 -3.32
N PHE A 39 -16.61 18.45 -2.26
CA PHE A 39 -17.98 18.95 -2.29
C PHE A 39 -18.06 20.48 -2.42
N ASN A 40 -17.09 21.21 -1.89
CA ASN A 40 -17.04 22.68 -1.96
C ASN A 40 -16.40 23.21 -3.27
N ALA A 41 -16.07 22.36 -4.23
CA ALA A 41 -15.52 22.79 -5.51
C ALA A 41 -16.57 23.60 -6.31
N LEU A 42 -16.24 24.86 -6.61
CA LEU A 42 -17.09 25.79 -7.36
C LEU A 42 -17.10 25.52 -8.88
N GLY A 43 -16.20 24.66 -9.36
CA GLY A 43 -16.07 24.23 -10.76
C GLY A 43 -15.80 22.72 -10.85
N PRO A 44 -15.16 22.25 -11.95
CA PRO A 44 -14.70 20.87 -12.05
C PRO A 44 -13.87 20.48 -10.84
N VAL A 45 -14.12 19.30 -10.29
CA VAL A 45 -13.42 18.84 -9.09
C VAL A 45 -11.98 18.49 -9.46
N ASP A 46 -11.03 19.34 -9.07
CA ASP A 46 -9.59 19.09 -9.20
C ASP A 46 -9.07 18.17 -8.09
N VAL A 47 -9.39 16.88 -8.23
CA VAL A 47 -8.85 15.78 -7.42
C VAL A 47 -8.47 14.60 -8.30
N ARG A 48 -7.65 13.71 -7.76
CA ARG A 48 -7.33 12.43 -8.43
C ARG A 48 -8.62 11.71 -8.80
N GLN A 49 -8.70 11.21 -10.03
CA GLN A 49 -9.89 10.51 -10.55
C GLN A 49 -10.34 9.38 -9.61
N SER A 50 -9.40 8.60 -9.06
CA SER A 50 -9.71 7.53 -8.09
C SER A 50 -10.43 8.01 -6.83
N THR A 51 -10.14 9.23 -6.35
CA THR A 51 -10.84 9.85 -5.22
C THR A 51 -12.24 10.26 -5.62
N LEU A 52 -12.38 10.85 -6.82
CA LEU A 52 -13.68 11.27 -7.37
C LEU A 52 -14.59 10.07 -7.62
N ASP A 53 -14.07 8.99 -8.21
CA ASP A 53 -14.80 7.76 -8.50
C ASP A 53 -15.30 7.07 -7.22
N THR A 54 -14.47 7.04 -6.18
CA THR A 54 -14.85 6.44 -4.89
C THR A 54 -16.00 7.21 -4.25
N ILE A 55 -15.96 8.56 -4.31
CA ILE A 55 -17.06 9.41 -3.82
C ILE A 55 -18.29 9.26 -4.72
N ALA A 56 -18.14 9.33 -6.04
CA ALA A 56 -19.21 9.23 -7.03
C ALA A 56 -19.98 7.92 -6.92
N LYS A 57 -19.27 6.80 -6.69
CA LYS A 57 -19.85 5.48 -6.43
C LYS A 57 -20.73 5.47 -5.18
N VAL A 58 -20.28 6.09 -4.08
CA VAL A 58 -21.06 6.17 -2.83
C VAL A 58 -22.29 7.07 -2.99
N VAL A 59 -22.18 8.15 -3.75
CA VAL A 59 -23.32 9.06 -3.99
C VAL A 59 -24.22 8.62 -5.16
N GLY A 60 -23.94 7.46 -5.78
CA GLY A 60 -24.77 6.89 -6.83
C GLY A 60 -24.75 7.69 -8.14
N ILE A 61 -23.74 8.54 -8.36
CA ILE A 61 -23.53 9.16 -9.67
C ILE A 61 -22.68 8.18 -10.47
N GLY A 62 -23.33 7.49 -11.40
CA GLY A 62 -22.61 6.76 -12.43
C GLY A 62 -21.82 7.73 -13.28
N THR A 63 -20.52 7.90 -13.00
CA THR A 63 -19.57 8.17 -14.06
C THR A 63 -19.73 7.00 -15.03
N SER A 64 -20.31 7.24 -16.21
CA SER A 64 -20.48 6.19 -17.21
C SER A 64 -19.16 5.43 -17.33
N PRO A 65 -19.13 4.10 -17.07
CA PRO A 65 -17.92 3.33 -17.16
C PRO A 65 -17.64 3.09 -18.63
N GLU A 66 -17.16 4.11 -19.34
CA GLU A 66 -16.26 3.83 -20.45
C GLU A 66 -14.97 3.27 -19.83
N GLY A 67 -15.00 1.97 -19.56
CA GLY A 67 -13.84 1.09 -19.65
C GLY A 67 -12.66 1.35 -18.72
N HIS A 68 -12.76 2.17 -17.66
CA HIS A 68 -11.76 2.13 -16.60
C HIS A 68 -11.98 0.89 -15.74
N ILE A 69 -11.59 -0.25 -16.30
CA ILE A 69 -11.12 -1.38 -15.50
C ILE A 69 -10.05 -0.75 -14.58
N PRO A 70 -10.22 -0.76 -13.24
CA PRO A 70 -9.15 -0.33 -12.35
C PRO A 70 -7.88 -1.02 -12.80
N ASP A 71 -6.78 -0.28 -12.95
CA ASP A 71 -5.53 -0.88 -13.40
C ASP A 71 -5.30 -2.16 -12.58
N PRO A 72 -5.04 -3.30 -13.23
CA PRO A 72 -4.88 -4.53 -12.48
C PRO A 72 -3.72 -4.34 -11.50
N LEU A 73 -3.84 -4.95 -10.32
CA LEU A 73 -2.68 -5.13 -9.46
C LEU A 73 -1.61 -5.84 -10.27
N VAL A 74 -0.47 -5.20 -10.46
CA VAL A 74 0.70 -5.80 -11.11
C VAL A 74 1.71 -6.11 -10.02
N VAL A 75 2.10 -7.39 -9.92
CA VAL A 75 3.19 -7.83 -9.07
C VAL A 75 4.19 -8.56 -9.97
N ILE A 76 5.43 -8.10 -9.97
CA ILE A 76 6.51 -8.71 -10.75
C ILE A 76 7.63 -9.08 -9.79
N ASP A 77 7.92 -10.36 -9.68
CA ASP A 77 9.13 -10.84 -9.02
C ASP A 77 10.35 -10.45 -9.85
N LEU A 78 11.31 -9.82 -9.19
CA LEU A 78 12.56 -9.39 -9.80
C LEU A 78 13.71 -10.19 -9.19
N PRO A 79 14.72 -10.56 -10.00
CA PRO A 79 15.88 -11.24 -9.46
C PRO A 79 16.65 -10.30 -8.53
N PRO A 80 17.15 -10.75 -7.37
CA PRO A 80 17.94 -9.91 -6.46
C PRO A 80 19.18 -9.27 -7.12
N SER A 81 19.72 -9.87 -8.19
CA SER A 81 20.81 -9.29 -8.99
C SER A 81 20.47 -7.92 -9.58
N LYS A 82 19.19 -7.65 -9.91
CA LYS A 82 18.74 -6.32 -10.36
C LYS A 82 18.87 -5.25 -9.28
N LEU A 83 18.83 -5.63 -8.00
CA LEU A 83 19.05 -4.69 -6.91
C LEU A 83 20.52 -4.24 -6.83
N LEU A 84 21.47 -5.12 -7.18
CA LEU A 84 22.89 -4.77 -7.24
C LEU A 84 23.14 -3.68 -8.29
N THR A 85 22.45 -3.77 -9.44
CA THR A 85 22.58 -2.79 -10.53
C THR A 85 21.88 -1.46 -10.24
N ALA A 86 20.87 -1.45 -9.35
CA ALA A 86 20.15 -0.23 -8.95
C ALA A 86 20.47 0.22 -7.52
N ARG A 87 21.68 -0.09 -7.02
CA ARG A 87 22.14 0.31 -5.69
C ARG A 87 21.94 1.80 -5.42
N ASN A 88 22.20 2.65 -6.41
CA ASN A 88 22.12 4.09 -6.26
C ASN A 88 20.67 4.61 -6.36
N ASP A 89 19.80 3.91 -7.08
CA ASP A 89 18.39 4.31 -7.26
C ASP A 89 17.49 3.77 -6.13
N LEU A 90 17.90 2.66 -5.52
CA LEU A 90 17.18 1.97 -4.44
C LEU A 90 18.10 1.71 -3.23
N PRO A 91 18.73 2.76 -2.66
CA PRO A 91 19.75 2.61 -1.62
C PRO A 91 19.20 1.90 -0.37
N ASP A 92 17.96 2.20 0.00
CA ASP A 92 17.31 1.63 1.19
C ASP A 92 17.08 0.11 1.05
N LEU A 93 16.66 -0.35 -0.14
CA LEU A 93 16.46 -1.77 -0.41
C LEU A 93 17.80 -2.49 -0.46
N PHE A 94 18.81 -1.87 -1.09
CA PHE A 94 20.16 -2.43 -1.12
C PHE A 94 20.76 -2.55 0.28
N ALA A 95 20.63 -1.53 1.12
CA ALA A 95 21.09 -1.55 2.51
C ALA A 95 20.41 -2.69 3.30
N MET A 96 19.11 -2.92 3.08
CA MET A 96 18.42 -4.06 3.70
C MET A 96 18.98 -5.41 3.23
N LEU A 97 19.32 -5.55 1.95
CA LEU A 97 19.97 -6.76 1.42
C LEU A 97 21.35 -6.97 2.06
N GLU A 98 22.14 -5.91 2.22
CA GLU A 98 23.43 -5.97 2.92
C GLU A 98 23.25 -6.38 4.38
N ILE A 99 22.34 -5.75 5.13
CA ILE A 99 22.04 -6.10 6.53
C ILE A 99 21.64 -7.58 6.64
N ALA A 100 20.81 -8.07 5.71
CA ALA A 100 20.35 -9.46 5.66
C ALA A 100 21.45 -10.48 5.38
N SER A 101 22.62 -10.04 4.87
CA SER A 101 23.80 -10.89 4.70
C SER A 101 24.56 -11.11 6.01
N TYR A 102 24.41 -10.20 6.98
CA TYR A 102 25.07 -10.27 8.29
C TYR A 102 24.16 -10.85 9.37
N THR A 103 22.85 -10.57 9.31
CA THR A 103 21.89 -11.05 10.31
C THR A 103 20.53 -11.37 9.71
N ARG A 104 19.92 -12.44 10.19
CA ARG A 104 18.52 -12.80 9.94
C ARG A 104 17.68 -12.79 11.22
N GLN A 105 18.20 -12.16 12.29
CA GLN A 105 17.43 -11.95 13.51
C GLN A 105 16.54 -10.72 13.34
N LYS A 106 15.24 -10.86 13.53
CA LYS A 106 14.27 -9.80 13.22
C LYS A 106 14.52 -8.51 14.01
N ALA A 107 14.80 -8.62 15.31
CA ALA A 107 15.07 -7.48 16.18
C ALA A 107 16.32 -6.71 15.74
N ALA A 108 17.43 -7.42 15.48
CA ALA A 108 18.67 -6.81 15.01
C ALA A 108 18.52 -6.18 13.61
N MET A 109 17.80 -6.85 12.70
CA MET A 109 17.48 -6.30 11.40
C MET A 109 16.68 -5.00 11.52
N LEU A 110 15.64 -4.97 12.34
CA LEU A 110 14.83 -3.77 12.56
C LEU A 110 15.62 -2.63 13.17
N GLU A 111 16.50 -2.91 14.13
CA GLU A 111 17.37 -1.89 14.75
C GLU A 111 18.29 -1.25 13.70
N GLN A 112 18.88 -2.05 12.81
CA GLN A 112 19.73 -1.52 11.74
C GLN A 112 18.90 -0.78 10.67
N MET A 113 17.74 -1.32 10.29
CA MET A 113 16.85 -0.66 9.33
C MET A 113 16.30 0.66 9.86
N ALA A 114 16.11 0.82 11.17
CA ALA A 114 15.71 2.08 11.76
C ALA A 114 16.74 3.21 11.53
N LYS A 115 18.02 2.86 11.35
CA LYS A 115 19.10 3.80 11.01
C LYS A 115 19.12 4.15 9.51
N VAL A 116 18.51 3.33 8.67
CA VAL A 116 18.40 3.53 7.22
C VAL A 116 17.12 4.28 6.88
N ASN A 117 15.96 3.67 7.15
CA ASN A 117 14.66 4.24 6.84
C ASN A 117 13.54 3.58 7.66
N VAL A 118 13.29 4.12 8.85
CA VAL A 118 12.21 3.65 9.73
C VAL A 118 10.80 3.96 9.18
N HIS A 119 10.65 4.87 8.23
CA HIS A 119 9.34 5.29 7.73
C HIS A 119 8.77 4.30 6.70
N ARG A 120 9.63 3.55 6.01
CA ARG A 120 9.24 2.65 4.90
C ARG A 120 9.46 1.17 5.19
N THR A 121 9.83 0.83 6.41
CA THR A 121 10.01 -0.55 6.83
C THR A 121 8.73 -1.06 7.49
N THR A 122 8.47 -2.36 7.37
CA THR A 122 7.44 -3.08 8.11
C THR A 122 8.02 -4.37 8.67
N SER A 123 7.43 -4.86 9.75
CA SER A 123 7.73 -6.17 10.30
C SER A 123 6.46 -6.98 10.53
N VAL A 124 6.55 -8.26 10.21
CA VAL A 124 5.45 -9.21 10.29
C VAL A 124 5.91 -10.45 11.05
N SER A 125 5.07 -11.01 11.90
CA SER A 125 5.27 -12.33 12.51
C SER A 125 4.26 -13.33 12.00
N VAL A 126 4.66 -14.59 11.99
CA VAL A 126 3.73 -15.71 11.91
C VAL A 126 3.19 -16.01 13.31
N ARG A 127 1.86 -16.01 13.46
CA ARG A 127 1.14 -16.40 14.68
C ARG A 127 -0.10 -17.18 14.26
N ASP A 128 -0.38 -18.30 14.91
CA ASP A 128 -1.58 -19.11 14.62
C ASP A 128 -1.76 -19.44 13.12
N ASN A 129 -0.64 -19.75 12.44
CA ASN A 129 -0.56 -20.00 11.00
C ASN A 129 -0.98 -18.82 10.10
N ASP A 130 -0.91 -17.59 10.62
CA ASP A 130 -1.22 -16.39 9.86
C ASP A 130 -0.21 -15.26 10.12
N LEU A 131 -0.28 -14.22 9.29
CA LEU A 131 0.66 -13.11 9.24
C LEU A 131 0.07 -11.90 9.95
N TYR A 132 0.81 -11.37 10.92
CA TYR A 132 0.42 -10.21 11.73
C TYR A 132 1.48 -9.12 11.67
N PHE A 133 1.06 -7.87 11.52
CA PHE A 133 1.98 -6.74 11.58
C PHE A 133 2.46 -6.52 13.01
N ASP A 134 3.76 -6.71 13.25
CA ASP A 134 4.40 -6.36 14.52
C ASP A 134 4.65 -4.85 14.60
N TRP A 135 5.00 -4.26 13.46
CA TRP A 135 5.37 -2.86 13.35
C TRP A 135 5.27 -2.38 11.90
N ILE A 136 4.88 -1.13 11.71
CA ILE A 136 4.78 -0.45 10.41
C ILE A 136 5.31 0.96 10.54
N GLY A 137 6.15 1.37 9.60
CA GLY A 137 6.55 2.76 9.42
C GLY A 137 5.40 3.64 8.92
N ASP A 138 5.32 4.86 9.43
CA ASP A 138 4.32 5.88 9.09
C ASP A 138 4.32 6.33 7.62
N GLY A 139 5.39 6.06 6.88
CA GLY A 139 5.51 6.35 5.46
C GLY A 139 4.74 5.37 4.58
N ILE A 140 4.34 4.20 5.09
CA ILE A 140 3.60 3.19 4.32
C ILE A 140 2.17 3.69 4.04
N ARG A 141 1.91 4.12 2.81
CA ARG A 141 0.64 4.80 2.46
C ARG A 141 -0.58 3.88 2.45
N TRP A 142 -0.37 2.58 2.34
CA TRP A 142 -1.43 1.56 2.29
C TRP A 142 -1.66 0.87 3.64
N ALA A 143 -0.89 1.24 4.68
CA ALA A 143 -1.04 0.70 6.04
C ALA A 143 -0.61 1.76 7.07
N GLY A 144 -1.52 2.19 7.93
CA GLY A 144 -1.20 3.16 8.99
C GLY A 144 -0.84 2.49 10.32
N ASN A 145 -0.34 3.26 11.29
CA ASN A 145 0.02 2.75 12.63
C ASN A 145 -1.10 1.97 13.35
N HIS A 146 -2.36 2.17 12.96
CA HIS A 146 -3.52 1.48 13.52
C HIS A 146 -3.57 -0.03 13.18
N VAL A 147 -2.78 -0.51 12.23
CA VAL A 147 -2.80 -1.94 11.84
C VAL A 147 -1.77 -2.78 12.60
N LYS A 148 -1.04 -2.19 13.55
CA LYS A 148 -0.16 -2.96 14.44
C LYS A 148 -0.99 -3.98 15.22
N GLY A 149 -0.59 -5.24 15.17
CA GLY A 149 -1.30 -6.37 15.77
C GLY A 149 -2.47 -6.88 14.94
N SER A 150 -2.78 -6.28 13.79
CA SER A 150 -3.81 -6.76 12.86
C SER A 150 -3.23 -7.81 11.92
N ARG A 151 -4.11 -8.68 11.40
CA ARG A 151 -3.75 -9.63 10.35
C ARG A 151 -3.45 -8.88 9.06
N VAL A 152 -2.50 -9.37 8.28
CA VAL A 152 -2.17 -8.79 6.97
C VAL A 152 -3.39 -8.80 6.04
N PHE A 153 -4.25 -9.83 6.13
CA PHE A 153 -5.48 -9.93 5.34
C PHE A 153 -6.58 -8.94 5.74
N ASP A 154 -6.53 -8.37 6.94
CA ASP A 154 -7.56 -7.44 7.44
C ASP A 154 -7.29 -5.98 6.98
N LEU A 155 -6.29 -5.76 6.12
CA LEU A 155 -6.04 -4.45 5.51
C LEU A 155 -7.23 -4.03 4.63
N ALA A 156 -7.50 -2.72 4.60
CA ALA A 156 -8.62 -2.16 3.85
C ALA A 156 -8.53 -2.38 2.32
N ASP A 157 -7.33 -2.59 1.78
CA ASP A 157 -7.10 -2.92 0.37
C ASP A 157 -6.79 -4.42 0.21
N ALA A 158 -7.80 -5.19 -0.19
CA ALA A 158 -7.70 -6.64 -0.34
C ALA A 158 -6.67 -7.08 -1.40
N ALA A 159 -6.45 -6.28 -2.45
CA ALA A 159 -5.47 -6.61 -3.49
C ALA A 159 -4.05 -6.45 -2.96
N VAL A 160 -3.78 -5.33 -2.27
CA VAL A 160 -2.49 -5.08 -1.62
C VAL A 160 -2.22 -6.09 -0.50
N ALA A 161 -3.24 -6.42 0.30
CA ALA A 161 -3.16 -7.43 1.35
C ALA A 161 -2.73 -8.79 0.79
N ARG A 162 -3.38 -9.23 -0.29
CA ARG A 162 -3.05 -10.48 -0.97
C ARG A 162 -1.63 -10.46 -1.54
N ALA A 163 -1.24 -9.39 -2.23
CA ALA A 163 0.12 -9.26 -2.77
C ALA A 163 1.20 -9.32 -1.68
N ALA A 164 0.96 -8.65 -0.54
CA ALA A 164 1.85 -8.68 0.60
C ALA A 164 1.91 -10.08 1.22
N ALA A 165 0.77 -10.72 1.46
CA ALA A 165 0.70 -12.08 2.00
C ALA A 165 1.41 -13.11 1.11
N GLU A 166 1.20 -13.06 -0.21
CA GLU A 166 1.88 -13.93 -1.17
C GLU A 166 3.41 -13.72 -1.13
N ARG A 167 3.88 -12.47 -1.11
CA ARG A 167 5.31 -12.15 -0.94
C ARG A 167 5.87 -12.69 0.36
N TYR A 168 5.15 -12.52 1.46
CA TYR A 168 5.57 -12.93 2.80
C TYR A 168 5.67 -14.44 2.92
N TRP A 169 4.64 -15.17 2.50
CA TRP A 169 4.69 -16.63 2.47
C TRP A 169 5.78 -17.15 1.56
N LYS A 170 5.96 -16.55 0.37
CA LYS A 170 7.05 -16.91 -0.53
C LYS A 170 8.41 -16.77 0.14
N ALA A 171 8.68 -15.64 0.77
CA ALA A 171 9.95 -15.40 1.48
C ALA A 171 10.17 -16.39 2.64
N LEU A 172 9.12 -16.74 3.40
CA LEU A 172 9.20 -17.71 4.48
C LEU A 172 9.50 -19.13 3.96
N ILE A 173 8.82 -19.54 2.88
CA ILE A 173 8.94 -20.89 2.31
C ILE A 173 10.31 -21.09 1.65
N THR A 174 10.77 -20.11 0.85
CA THR A 174 12.06 -20.22 0.16
C THR A 174 13.24 -19.85 1.04
N ASN A 175 13.01 -19.06 2.10
CA ASN A 175 14.03 -18.42 2.92
C ASN A 175 14.95 -17.45 2.13
N ASP A 176 14.58 -17.13 0.88
CA ASP A 176 15.32 -16.22 0.01
C ASP A 176 14.76 -14.80 0.07
N PRO A 177 15.60 -13.78 -0.20
CA PRO A 177 15.12 -12.42 -0.42
C PRO A 177 14.10 -12.37 -1.57
N VAL A 178 12.92 -11.80 -1.31
CA VAL A 178 11.90 -11.58 -2.33
C VAL A 178 11.88 -10.10 -2.70
N PHE A 179 12.37 -9.81 -3.90
CA PHE A 179 12.37 -8.47 -4.48
C PHE A 179 11.26 -8.35 -5.51
N GLN A 180 10.36 -7.39 -5.34
CA GLN A 180 9.18 -7.23 -6.19
C GLN A 180 8.96 -5.78 -6.60
N TYR A 181 8.50 -5.60 -7.84
CA TYR A 181 7.78 -4.40 -8.25
C TYR A 181 6.28 -4.61 -8.04
N VAL A 182 5.62 -3.58 -7.52
CA VAL A 182 4.17 -3.58 -7.27
C VAL A 182 3.56 -2.31 -7.84
N ARG A 183 2.52 -2.46 -8.66
CA ARG A 183 1.61 -1.38 -9.05
C ARG A 183 0.22 -1.70 -8.58
N THR A 184 -0.31 -0.85 -7.71
CA THR A 184 -1.68 -0.97 -7.18
C THR A 184 -2.72 -0.46 -8.18
N PRO A 185 -3.99 -0.86 -8.04
CA PRO A 185 -5.10 -0.30 -8.82
C PRO A 185 -5.31 1.21 -8.65
N LEU A 186 -4.74 1.80 -7.58
CA LEU A 186 -4.77 3.23 -7.31
C LEU A 186 -3.62 4.00 -7.97
N GLY A 187 -2.82 3.33 -8.82
CA GLY A 187 -1.68 3.93 -9.52
C GLY A 187 -0.44 4.15 -8.65
N LEU A 188 -0.42 3.63 -7.41
CA LEU A 188 0.79 3.65 -6.59
C LEU A 188 1.76 2.57 -7.10
N GLU A 189 2.95 3.00 -7.49
CA GLU A 189 4.07 2.13 -7.88
C GLU A 189 5.15 2.15 -6.82
N PHE A 190 5.62 0.96 -6.43
CA PHE A 190 6.70 0.82 -5.48
C PHE A 190 7.46 -0.49 -5.67
N MET A 191 8.69 -0.47 -5.18
CA MET A 191 9.54 -1.64 -5.05
C MET A 191 9.48 -2.12 -3.61
N ALA A 192 9.49 -3.43 -3.40
CA ALA A 192 9.52 -4.04 -2.08
C ALA A 192 10.62 -5.10 -2.02
N LEU A 193 11.43 -5.07 -0.96
CA LEU A 193 12.32 -6.17 -0.61
C LEU A 193 11.85 -6.77 0.71
N THR A 194 11.60 -8.07 0.71
CA THR A 194 11.21 -8.83 1.90
C THR A 194 12.28 -9.87 2.23
N ILE A 195 12.64 -9.93 3.50
CA ILE A 195 13.61 -10.86 4.06
C ILE A 195 12.92 -11.67 5.15
N ALA A 196 12.96 -13.00 5.04
CA ALA A 196 12.55 -13.89 6.13
C ALA A 196 13.59 -13.85 7.26
N THR A 197 13.08 -13.86 8.49
CA THR A 197 13.82 -13.72 9.75
C THR A 197 13.34 -14.74 10.76
N ASP A 198 14.20 -15.06 11.73
CA ASP A 198 13.88 -15.94 12.86
C ASP A 198 13.28 -17.31 12.45
N THR A 199 13.61 -17.81 11.25
CA THR A 199 12.94 -18.95 10.59
C THR A 199 13.00 -20.28 11.34
N ARG A 200 13.84 -20.38 12.38
CA ARG A 200 13.97 -21.56 13.25
C ARG A 200 13.20 -21.45 14.57
N THR A 201 12.58 -20.30 14.86
CA THR A 201 11.93 -20.01 16.15
C THR A 201 10.50 -19.56 15.92
N LEU A 202 10.22 -18.26 16.06
CA LEU A 202 8.97 -17.64 15.65
C LEU A 202 9.22 -16.92 14.32
N PRO A 203 8.94 -17.55 13.16
CA PRO A 203 9.28 -16.97 11.88
C PRO A 203 8.63 -15.60 11.72
N GLY A 204 9.40 -14.67 11.18
CA GLY A 204 8.93 -13.34 10.89
C GLY A 204 9.56 -12.81 9.63
N LEU A 205 9.17 -11.60 9.28
CA LEU A 205 9.65 -10.90 8.11
C LEU A 205 10.01 -9.47 8.48
N VAL A 206 10.98 -8.95 7.76
CA VAL A 206 11.20 -7.52 7.62
C VAL A 206 11.02 -7.20 6.15
N THR A 207 10.37 -6.08 5.87
CA THR A 207 10.17 -5.59 4.49
C THR A 207 10.48 -4.12 4.44
N ILE A 208 11.16 -3.66 3.40
CA ILE A 208 11.28 -2.24 3.08
C ILE A 208 10.69 -1.95 1.71
N THR A 209 10.13 -0.75 1.57
CA THR A 209 9.57 -0.27 0.30
C THR A 209 10.22 1.02 -0.16
N ALA A 210 10.34 1.20 -1.48
CA ALA A 210 10.75 2.46 -2.10
C ALA A 210 9.73 2.84 -3.17
N LEU A 211 9.35 4.12 -3.21
CA LEU A 211 8.35 4.61 -4.16
C LEU A 211 8.95 4.81 -5.55
N GLY A 212 8.12 4.60 -6.58
CA GLY A 212 8.44 4.90 -7.97
C GLY A 212 8.87 3.67 -8.77
N ARG A 213 9.24 3.94 -10.02
CA ARG A 213 9.70 2.94 -11.00
C ARG A 213 11.19 3.14 -11.24
N PRO A 214 12.04 2.18 -10.87
CA PRO A 214 13.45 2.24 -11.23
C PRO A 214 13.59 2.00 -12.74
N GLN A 215 14.55 2.67 -13.36
CA GLN A 215 14.90 2.43 -14.75
C GLN A 215 15.86 1.23 -14.77
N PHE A 216 15.41 0.08 -15.29
CA PHE A 216 16.17 -1.17 -15.34
C PHE A 216 16.27 -1.77 -16.73
#